data_AF-A0A2R8BNU0-F1
#
_entry.id   AF-A0A2R8BNU0-F1
#
_cell.length_a   1.000
_cell.length_b   1.000
_cell.length_c   1.000
_cell.angle_alpha   90.00
_cell.angle_beta   90.00
_cell.angle_gamma   90.00
#
_symmetry.space_group_name_H-M   'P 1'
#
loop_
_entity.id
_entity.type
_entity.pdbx_description
1 polymer ?
#
loop_
_entity_poly.entity_id
_entity_poly.type
_entity_poly.pdbx_seq_one_letter_code
_entity_poly.pdbx_strand_id
1 'polypeptide(L)'
;MPEKKGAAVTSPEDAMKTIAGMQTADPSAAARLYLAWMEGLGDIGSEAMQFVAERIAEDVKTQHEILHCKNPAEIMAIQRRFLQTALDQYVAEGGKLMKMSNEIVQEAFASPRK
;
A
#
# COMPACT_ATOMS: atom_id res chain seq x y z
N MET A 1 9.19 -30.84 7.71
CA MET A 1 9.18 -29.71 6.75
C MET A 1 10.30 -29.95 5.75
N PRO A 2 10.03 -29.97 4.45
CA PRO A 2 11.04 -29.59 3.47
C PRO A 2 10.58 -28.43 2.58
N GLU A 3 11.58 -27.65 2.21
CA GLU A 3 11.60 -26.35 1.56
C GLU A 3 10.92 -26.33 0.17
N LYS A 4 10.08 -25.30 -0.08
CA LYS A 4 9.67 -24.94 -1.44
C LYS A 4 10.81 -24.17 -2.11
N LYS A 5 11.72 -24.87 -2.79
CA LYS A 5 12.67 -24.28 -3.75
C LYS A 5 11.92 -23.84 -4.99
N GLY A 6 12.31 -22.68 -5.54
CA GLY A 6 11.73 -22.09 -6.74
C GLY A 6 11.66 -23.10 -7.89
N ALA A 7 10.61 -23.00 -8.71
CA ALA A 7 10.33 -23.91 -9.80
C ALA A 7 11.50 -23.94 -10.79
N ALA A 8 12.39 -24.90 -10.62
CA ALA A 8 13.36 -25.27 -11.64
C ALA A 8 12.61 -26.05 -12.72
N VAL A 9 12.72 -25.63 -13.98
CA VAL A 9 12.23 -26.39 -15.12
C VAL A 9 13.08 -27.66 -15.22
N THR A 10 12.59 -28.76 -14.66
CA THR A 10 13.34 -30.01 -14.50
C THR A 10 13.08 -31.05 -15.60
N SER A 11 12.11 -30.79 -16.48
CA SER A 11 11.70 -31.73 -17.52
C SER A 11 11.30 -31.00 -18.82
N PRO A 12 11.50 -31.62 -20.00
CA PRO A 12 10.95 -31.13 -21.27
C PRO A 12 9.42 -30.94 -21.23
N GLU A 13 8.72 -31.73 -20.41
CA GLU A 13 7.27 -31.61 -20.20
C GLU A 13 6.93 -30.33 -19.40
N ASP A 14 7.70 -30.03 -18.36
CA ASP A 14 7.54 -28.79 -17.58
C ASP A 14 7.84 -27.54 -18.43
N ALA A 15 8.85 -27.64 -19.30
CA ALA A 15 9.19 -26.60 -20.26
C ALA A 15 8.03 -26.38 -21.25
N MET A 16 7.48 -27.46 -21.80
CA MET A 16 6.38 -27.40 -22.76
C MET A 16 5.09 -26.87 -22.13
N LYS A 17 4.81 -27.24 -20.87
CA LYS A 17 3.67 -26.74 -20.11
C LYS A 17 3.80 -25.25 -19.77
N THR A 18 5.01 -24.80 -19.47
CA THR A 18 5.32 -23.38 -19.25
C THR A 18 5.17 -22.57 -20.53
N ILE A 19 5.69 -23.06 -21.66
CA ILE A 19 5.57 -22.41 -22.97
C ILE A 19 4.11 -22.38 -23.43
N ALA A 20 3.36 -23.47 -23.27
CA ALA A 20 1.93 -23.52 -23.59
C ALA A 20 1.12 -22.55 -22.70
N GLY A 21 1.44 -22.47 -21.40
CA GLY A 21 0.83 -21.50 -20.48
C GLY A 21 1.10 -20.05 -20.91
N MET A 22 2.33 -19.74 -21.33
CA MET A 22 2.68 -18.42 -21.88
C MET A 22 1.98 -18.11 -23.20
N GLN A 23 1.76 -19.11 -24.07
CA GLN A 23 1.01 -18.94 -25.32
C GLN A 23 -0.49 -18.68 -25.09
N THR A 24 -1.05 -19.17 -23.98
CA THR A 24 -2.44 -18.89 -23.58
C THR A 24 -2.61 -17.58 -22.81
N ALA A 25 -1.52 -16.95 -22.37
CA ALA A 25 -1.58 -15.68 -21.66
C ALA A 25 -1.98 -14.56 -22.65
N ASP A 26 -3.11 -13.91 -22.39
CA ASP A 26 -3.58 -12.77 -23.17
C ASP A 26 -2.59 -11.59 -23.03
N PRO A 27 -1.84 -11.21 -24.09
CA PRO A 27 -0.88 -10.11 -24.03
C PRO A 27 -1.57 -8.78 -23.67
N SER A 28 -2.88 -8.66 -23.94
CA SER A 28 -3.66 -7.50 -23.56
C SER A 28 -3.97 -7.46 -22.05
N ALA A 29 -4.02 -8.61 -21.36
CA ALA A 29 -4.14 -8.67 -19.91
C ALA A 29 -2.87 -8.17 -19.21
N ALA A 30 -1.69 -8.55 -19.73
CA ALA A 30 -0.41 -8.04 -19.22
C ALA A 30 -0.29 -6.52 -19.42
N ALA A 31 -0.72 -6.00 -20.57
CA ALA A 31 -0.74 -4.56 -20.83
C ALA A 31 -1.73 -3.81 -19.91
N ARG A 32 -2.92 -4.36 -19.65
CA ARG A 32 -3.90 -3.79 -18.70
C ARG A 32 -3.35 -3.74 -17.28
N LEU A 33 -2.74 -4.83 -16.81
CA LEU A 33 -2.09 -4.89 -15.50
C LEU A 33 -0.99 -3.83 -15.39
N TYR A 34 -0.16 -3.67 -16.42
CA TYR A 34 0.89 -2.66 -16.42
C TYR A 34 0.34 -1.23 -16.32
N LEU A 35 -0.71 -0.90 -17.08
CA LEU A 35 -1.34 0.42 -17.04
C LEU A 35 -2.01 0.69 -15.68
N ALA A 36 -2.82 -0.25 -15.19
CA ALA A 36 -3.48 -0.14 -13.88
C ALA A 36 -2.45 0.00 -12.75
N TRP A 37 -1.32 -0.70 -12.84
CA TRP A 37 -0.23 -0.57 -11.88
C TRP A 37 0.44 0.80 -11.91
N MET A 38 0.67 1.38 -13.10
CA MET A 38 1.25 2.72 -13.24
C MET A 38 0.31 3.81 -12.69
N GLU A 39 -0.98 3.74 -13.01
CA GLU A 39 -1.99 4.67 -12.50
C GLU A 39 -2.13 4.54 -10.97
N GLY A 40 -2.29 3.31 -10.50
CA GLY A 40 -2.40 2.99 -9.08
C GLY A 40 -1.19 3.39 -8.23
N LEU A 41 0.02 3.30 -8.77
CA LEU A 41 1.22 3.82 -8.09
C LEU A 41 1.19 5.34 -7.94
N GLY A 42 0.63 6.06 -8.89
CA GLY A 42 0.42 7.51 -8.80
C GLY A 42 -0.51 7.86 -7.65
N ASP A 43 -1.65 7.17 -7.55
CA ASP A 43 -2.64 7.39 -6.50
C ASP A 43 -2.10 7.03 -5.11
N ILE A 44 -1.44 5.88 -4.97
CA ILE A 44 -0.75 5.49 -3.72
C ILE A 44 0.30 6.53 -3.32
N GLY A 45 1.09 7.02 -4.29
CA GLY A 45 2.11 8.03 -4.03
C GLY A 45 1.51 9.36 -3.55
N SER A 46 0.41 9.81 -4.19
CA SER A 46 -0.32 11.00 -3.78
C SER A 46 -0.87 10.86 -2.37
N GLU A 47 -1.48 9.71 -2.06
CA GLU A 47 -2.02 9.43 -0.73
C GLU A 47 -0.93 9.44 0.34
N ALA A 48 0.21 8.78 0.09
CA ALA A 48 1.33 8.78 1.02
C ALA A 48 1.85 10.20 1.31
N MET A 49 1.91 11.06 0.30
CA MET A 49 2.31 12.46 0.47
C MET A 49 1.29 13.26 1.29
N GLN A 50 0.00 13.03 1.06
CA GLN A 50 -1.07 13.64 1.85
C GLN A 50 -0.98 13.23 3.32
N PHE A 51 -0.80 11.93 3.59
CA PHE A 51 -0.63 11.41 4.94
C PHE A 51 0.59 12.02 5.66
N VAL A 52 1.72 12.14 4.96
CA VAL A 52 2.92 12.80 5.52
C VAL A 52 2.64 14.26 5.89
N ALA A 53 1.94 15.00 5.03
CA ALA A 53 1.58 16.39 5.30
C ALA A 53 0.69 16.51 6.54
N GLU A 54 -0.29 15.62 6.70
CA GLU A 54 -1.18 15.57 7.87
C GLU A 54 -0.42 15.26 9.16
N ARG A 55 0.52 14.30 9.12
CA ARG A 55 1.36 13.96 10.27
C ARG A 55 2.26 15.12 10.69
N ILE A 56 2.83 15.86 9.74
CA ILE A 56 3.60 17.08 10.02
C ILE A 56 2.73 18.15 10.68
N ALA A 57 1.48 18.32 10.22
CA ALA A 57 0.56 19.29 10.82
C ALA A 57 0.24 18.94 12.29
N GLU A 58 0.03 17.67 12.61
CA GLU A 58 -0.17 17.20 14.00
C GLU A 58 1.10 17.40 14.86
N ASP A 59 2.29 17.24 14.30
CA ASP A 59 3.54 17.52 15.01
C ASP A 59 3.67 19.01 15.36
N VAL A 60 3.39 19.89 14.40
CA VAL A 60 3.41 21.35 14.61
C VAL A 60 2.39 21.76 15.66
N LYS A 61 1.17 21.22 15.59
CA LYS A 61 0.11 21.47 16.58
C LYS A 61 0.55 21.03 17.98
N THR A 62 1.12 19.83 18.10
CA THR A 62 1.59 19.30 19.38
C THR A 62 2.71 20.16 19.97
N GLN A 63 3.67 20.58 19.14
CA GLN A 63 4.74 21.49 19.59
C GLN A 63 4.18 22.85 20.03
N HIS A 64 3.20 23.38 19.30
CA HIS A 64 2.55 24.63 19.65
C HIS A 64 1.85 24.53 21.02
N GLU A 65 1.13 23.42 21.27
CA GLU A 65 0.48 23.16 22.56
C GLU A 65 1.50 23.04 23.70
N ILE A 66 2.63 22.35 23.48
CA ILE A 66 3.70 22.22 24.47
C ILE A 66 4.31 23.58 24.81
N LEU A 67 4.59 24.43 23.80
CA LEU A 67 5.18 25.76 24.01
C LEU A 67 4.28 26.71 24.79
N HIS A 68 2.96 26.53 24.72
CA HIS A 68 1.98 27.34 25.47
C HIS A 68 1.58 26.72 26.82
N CYS A 69 2.05 25.51 27.11
CA CYS A 69 1.74 24.79 28.32
C CYS A 69 2.42 25.46 29.53
N LYS A 70 1.62 25.90 30.51
CA LYS A 70 2.11 26.54 31.75
C LYS A 70 2.32 25.56 32.90
N ASN A 71 1.87 24.31 32.73
CA ASN A 71 1.89 23.28 33.74
C ASN A 71 2.56 22.00 33.19
N PRO A 72 3.77 21.66 33.63
CA PRO A 72 4.47 20.46 33.16
C PRO A 72 3.69 19.15 33.32
N ALA A 73 2.74 19.07 34.27
CA ALA A 73 1.89 17.90 34.43
C ALA A 73 0.93 17.67 33.24
N GLU A 74 0.57 18.73 32.50
CA GLU A 74 -0.30 18.66 31.32
C GLU A 74 0.43 18.15 30.07
N ILE A 75 1.77 18.23 30.04
CA ILE A 75 2.60 17.71 28.93
C ILE A 75 2.33 16.21 28.72
N MET A 76 2.17 15.45 29.80
CA MET A 76 1.87 14.02 29.72
C MET A 76 0.51 13.75 29.06
N ALA A 77 -0.48 14.63 29.23
CA ALA A 77 -1.77 14.50 28.56
C ALA A 77 -1.66 14.84 27.06
N ILE A 78 -0.87 15.87 26.71
CA ILE A 78 -0.58 16.24 25.32
C ILE A 78 0.12 15.08 24.59
N GLN A 79 1.16 14.51 25.18
CA GLN A 79 1.91 13.39 24.60
C GLN A 79 1.05 12.13 24.43
N ARG A 80 0.21 11.80 25.41
CA ARG A 80 -0.72 10.66 25.29
C ARG A 80 -1.70 10.85 24.13
N ARG A 81 -2.26 12.05 23.99
CA ARG A 81 -3.16 12.37 22.87
C ARG A 81 -2.42 12.26 21.54
N PHE A 82 -1.22 12.84 21.44
CA PHE A 82 -0.42 12.76 20.24
C PHE A 82 -0.13 11.31 19.81
N LEU A 83 0.28 10.46 20.75
CA LEU A 83 0.55 9.05 20.47
C LEU A 83 -0.71 8.29 20.05
N GLN A 84 -1.83 8.51 20.74
CA GLN A 84 -3.11 7.88 20.37
C GLN A 84 -3.53 8.29 18.96
N THR A 85 -3.49 9.59 18.66
CA THR A 85 -3.81 10.11 17.32
C THR A 85 -2.90 9.50 16.27
N ALA A 86 -1.59 9.42 16.52
CA ALA A 86 -0.65 8.82 15.58
C ALA A 86 -0.99 7.34 15.31
N LEU A 87 -1.24 6.55 16.36
CA LEU A 87 -1.63 5.15 16.20
C LEU A 87 -2.90 4.99 15.36
N ASP A 88 -3.94 5.77 15.66
CA ASP A 88 -5.20 5.72 14.94
C ASP A 88 -5.01 6.10 13.46
N GLN A 89 -4.23 7.14 13.19
CA GLN A 89 -3.90 7.61 11.83
C GLN A 89 -3.09 6.55 11.05
N TYR A 90 -2.05 5.96 11.63
CA TYR A 90 -1.25 4.93 10.95
C TYR A 90 -2.05 3.66 10.65
N VAL A 91 -2.92 3.23 11.58
CA VAL A 91 -3.79 2.07 11.35
C VAL A 91 -4.78 2.34 10.24
N ALA A 92 -5.43 3.50 10.26
CA ALA A 92 -6.36 3.92 9.22
C ALA A 92 -5.67 3.99 7.84
N GLU A 93 -4.49 4.62 7.78
CA GLU A 93 -3.72 4.78 6.55
C GLU A 93 -3.26 3.43 5.99
N GLY A 94 -2.73 2.54 6.84
CA GLY A 94 -2.36 1.19 6.42
C GLY A 94 -3.54 0.41 5.84
N GLY A 95 -4.73 0.55 6.43
CA GLY A 95 -5.97 -0.04 5.89
C GLY A 95 -6.36 0.56 4.54
N LYS A 96 -6.20 1.87 4.38
CA LYS A 96 -6.49 2.59 3.13
C LYS A 96 -5.56 2.15 2.00
N LEU A 97 -4.25 2.12 2.24
CA LEU A 97 -3.26 1.67 1.25
C LEU A 97 -3.48 0.21 0.83
N MET A 98 -3.84 -0.67 1.76
CA MET A 98 -4.20 -2.06 1.45
C MET A 98 -5.44 -2.14 0.56
N LYS A 99 -6.46 -1.31 0.83
CA LYS A 99 -7.67 -1.24 0.00
C LYS A 99 -7.34 -0.76 -1.41
N MET A 100 -6.60 0.34 -1.54
CA MET A 100 -6.17 0.87 -2.84
C MET A 100 -5.36 -0.16 -3.63
N SER A 101 -4.42 -0.86 -2.97
CA SER A 101 -3.62 -1.92 -3.60
C SER A 101 -4.50 -3.06 -4.14
N ASN A 102 -5.53 -3.47 -3.39
CA ASN A 102 -6.47 -4.48 -3.85
C ASN A 102 -7.31 -4.00 -5.04
N GLU A 103 -7.75 -2.74 -5.05
CA GLU A 103 -8.52 -2.15 -6.14
C GLU A 103 -7.74 -2.15 -7.46
N ILE A 104 -6.46 -1.77 -7.42
CA ILE A 104 -5.55 -1.80 -8.59
C ILE A 104 -5.47 -3.22 -9.18
N VAL A 105 -5.32 -4.22 -8.31
CA VAL A 105 -5.24 -5.62 -8.73
C VAL A 105 -6.58 -6.09 -9.33
N GLN A 106 -7.71 -5.75 -8.72
CA GLN A 106 -9.03 -6.14 -9.24
C GLN A 106 -9.32 -5.50 -10.61
N GLU A 107 -8.98 -4.23 -10.79
CA GLU A 107 -9.17 -3.53 -12.05
C GLU A 107 -8.32 -4.14 -13.18
N ALA A 108 -7.09 -4.54 -12.87
CA ALA A 108 -6.23 -5.25 -13.83
C ALA A 108 -6.82 -6.58 -14.34
N PHE A 109 -7.60 -7.26 -13.50
CA PHE A 109 -8.23 -8.55 -13.82
C PHE A 109 -9.71 -8.44 -14.25
N ALA A 110 -10.28 -7.24 -14.28
CA ALA A 110 -11.65 -7.03 -14.74
C ALA A 110 -11.76 -7.31 -16.25
N SER A 111 -12.82 -8.04 -16.64
CA SER A 111 -13.11 -8.31 -18.05
C SER A 111 -13.63 -7.05 -18.76
N PRO A 112 -13.37 -6.84 -20.07
CA PRO A 112 -13.82 -5.64 -20.77
C PRO A 112 -15.34 -5.48 -20.66
N ARG A 113 -15.81 -4.29 -20.29
CA ARG A 113 -17.23 -3.96 -20.47
C ARG A 113 -17.56 -4.12 -21.96
N LYS A 114 -18.55 -4.97 -22.25
CA LYS A 114 -19.09 -5.23 -23.59
C LYS A 114 -19.56 -3.94 -24.26
#